data_AF-E3BLT0-F1
#
_entry.id   AF-E3BLT0-F1
#
_cell.length_a   1.000
_cell.length_b   1.000
_cell.length_c   1.000
_cell.angle_alpha   90.00
_cell.angle_beta   90.00
_cell.angle_gamma   90.00
#
_symmetry.space_group_name_H-M   'P 1'
#
loop_
_entity.id
_entity.type
_entity.pdbx_description
1 polymer ?
#
loop_
_entity_poly.entity_id
_entity_poly.type
_entity_poly.pdbx_seq_one_letter_code
_entity_poly.pdbx_strand_id
1 'polypeptide(L)' 'MTNLEQLLQSDSGKEQKEVLSLKFRQALSDVKRQLDLGCAPSEYQLLVKQHNAYEAALTVIENFQSNQQ' A
#
# COMPACT_ATOMS: atom_id res chain seq x y z
N MET A 1 6.80 -1.01 18.87
CA MET A 1 7.09 -2.01 17.83
C MET A 1 5.82 -2.80 17.57
N THR A 2 5.26 -2.71 16.37
CA THR A 2 4.05 -3.41 15.95
C THR A 2 4.39 -4.75 15.29
N ASN A 3 3.40 -5.64 15.17
CA ASN A 3 3.58 -6.93 14.49
C ASN A 3 4.06 -6.77 13.03
N LEU A 4 3.68 -5.68 12.35
CA LEU A 4 4.14 -5.37 11.00
C LEU A 4 5.63 -5.00 11.00
N GLU A 5 6.05 -4.17 11.96
CA GLU A 5 7.46 -3.77 12.10
C GLU A 5 8.34 -4.98 12.43
N GLN A 6 7.87 -5.88 13.30
CA GLN A 6 8.55 -7.14 13.61
C GLN A 6 8.65 -8.07 12.41
N LEU A 7 7.59 -8.20 11.62
CA LEU A 7 7.56 -9.02 10.41
C LEU A 7 8.58 -8.50 9.37
N LEU A 8 8.66 -7.18 9.20
CA LEU A 8 9.58 -6.53 8.27
C LEU A 8 11.05 -6.54 8.73
N GLN A 9 11.32 -6.76 10.02
CA GLN A 9 12.66 -6.89 10.60
C GLN A 9 13.19 -8.33 10.66
N SER A 10 12.38 -9.33 10.28
CA SER A 10 12.79 -10.73 10.30
C SER A 10 13.77 -11.09 9.17
N ASP A 11 14.37 -12.28 9.22
CA ASP A 11 15.27 -12.78 8.15
C ASP A 11 14.56 -12.86 6.77
N SER A 12 13.24 -13.02 6.76
CA SER A 12 12.40 -12.96 5.56
C SER A 12 11.76 -11.58 5.34
N GLY A 13 12.10 -10.58 6.14
CA GLY A 13 11.51 -9.23 6.12
C GLY A 13 11.61 -8.54 4.77
N LYS A 14 12.67 -8.81 3.99
CA LYS A 14 12.80 -8.32 2.61
C LYS A 14 11.77 -8.93 1.67
N GLU A 15 11.59 -10.25 1.73
CA GLU A 15 10.59 -10.97 0.92
C GLU A 15 9.16 -10.54 1.31
N GLN A 16 8.90 -10.43 2.63
CA GLN A 16 7.61 -9.97 3.13
C GLN A 16 7.31 -8.51 2.71
N LYS A 17 8.32 -7.64 2.72
CA LYS A 17 8.23 -6.27 2.20
C LYS A 17 7.87 -6.28 0.71
N GLU A 18 8.54 -7.08 -0.11
CA GLU A 18 8.27 -7.19 -1.54
C GLU A 18 6.84 -7.71 -1.81
N VAL A 19 6.41 -8.76 -1.09
CA VAL A 19 5.04 -9.30 -1.19
C VAL A 19 3.99 -8.26 -0.81
N LEU A 20 4.19 -7.53 0.28
CA LEU A 20 3.26 -6.47 0.71
C LEU A 20 3.23 -5.33 -0.31
N SER A 21 4.38 -4.88 -0.80
CA SER A 21 4.46 -3.85 -1.83
C SER A 21 3.76 -4.26 -3.12
N LEU A 22 3.91 -5.51 -3.58
CA LEU A 22 3.20 -6.03 -4.74
C LEU A 22 1.69 -6.00 -4.54
N LYS A 23 1.19 -6.40 -3.37
CA LYS A 23 -0.25 -6.38 -3.06
C LYS A 23 -0.82 -4.96 -3.09
N PHE A 24 -0.13 -3.99 -2.49
CA PHE A 24 -0.60 -2.60 -2.51
C PHE A 24 -0.53 -1.99 -3.92
N ARG A 25 0.50 -2.30 -4.72
CA ARG A 25 0.58 -1.85 -6.12
C ARG A 25 -0.56 -2.41 -6.97
N GLN A 26 -0.89 -3.69 -6.78
CA GLN A 26 -2.05 -4.30 -7.45
C GLN A 26 -3.35 -3.60 -7.04
N ALA A 27 -3.57 -3.39 -5.74
CA ALA A 27 -4.76 -2.70 -5.24
C ALA A 27 -4.89 -1.26 -5.76
N LEU A 28 -3.78 -0.50 -5.84
CA LEU A 28 -3.76 0.82 -6.48
C LEU A 28 -4.17 0.77 -7.95
N SER A 29 -3.63 -0.19 -8.71
CA SER A 29 -3.98 -0.37 -10.12
C SER A 29 -5.47 -0.68 -10.28
N ASP A 30 -6.04 -1.49 -9.39
CA ASP A 30 -7.46 -1.85 -9.45
C ASP A 30 -8.39 -0.68 -9.09
N VAL A 31 -8.03 0.12 -8.09
CA VAL A 31 -8.78 1.33 -7.72
C VAL A 31 -8.68 2.38 -8.83
N LYS A 32 -7.48 2.59 -9.39
CA LYS A 32 -7.29 3.52 -10.50
C LYS A 32 -8.12 3.13 -11.73
N ARG A 33 -8.12 1.84 -12.08
CA ARG A 33 -8.97 1.33 -13.16
C ARG A 33 -10.46 1.58 -12.91
N GLN A 34 -10.94 1.42 -11.66
CA GLN A 34 -12.34 1.71 -11.32
C GLN A 34 -12.67 3.20 -11.45
N LEU A 35 -11.73 4.08 -11.08
CA LEU A 35 -11.86 5.52 -11.29
C LEU A 35 -11.88 5.87 -12.79
N ASP A 36 -11.00 5.27 -13.60
CA ASP A 36 -10.88 5.51 -15.03
C ASP A 36 -12.10 5.03 -15.83
N LEU A 37 -12.73 3.92 -15.43
CA LEU A 37 -13.96 3.40 -16.02
C LEU A 37 -15.20 4.24 -15.66
N GLY A 38 -15.07 5.14 -14.69
CA GLY A 38 -16.17 5.91 -14.14
C GLY A 38 -16.91 5.15 -13.03
N CYS A 39 -17.35 5.90 -12.02
CA CYS A 39 -18.09 5.38 -10.86
C CYS A 39 -19.15 6.40 -10.41
N ALA A 40 -20.08 5.98 -9.55
CA ALA A 40 -21.06 6.91 -9.01
C ALA A 40 -20.37 7.97 -8.12
N PRO A 41 -20.92 9.20 -7.97
CA PRO A 41 -20.30 10.25 -7.17
C PRO A 41 -20.01 9.85 -5.71
N SER A 42 -20.89 9.03 -5.11
CA SER A 42 -20.70 8.48 -3.75
C SER A 42 -19.54 7.49 -3.67
N GLU A 43 -19.29 6.74 -4.74
CA GLU A 43 -18.21 5.76 -4.82
C GLU A 43 -16.88 6.43 -5.18
N TYR A 44 -16.91 7.49 -5.98
CA TYR A 44 -15.73 8.26 -6.36
C TYR A 44 -14.96 8.74 -5.13
N GLN A 45 -15.64 9.37 -4.17
CA GLN A 45 -14.98 9.88 -2.97
C GLN A 45 -14.39 8.75 -2.12
N LEU A 46 -15.02 7.58 -2.09
CA LEU A 46 -14.52 6.40 -1.39
C LEU A 46 -13.28 5.83 -2.09
N LEU A 47 -13.32 5.67 -3.41
CA LEU A 47 -12.23 5.14 -4.22
C LEU A 47 -11.00 6.06 -4.18
N VAL A 48 -11.19 7.38 -4.22
CA VAL A 48 -10.09 8.35 -4.04
C VAL A 48 -9.46 8.21 -2.65
N LYS A 49 -10.27 8.06 -1.59
CA LYS A 49 -9.74 7.82 -0.24
C LYS A 49 -8.96 6.51 -0.15
N GLN A 50 -9.44 5.43 -0.78
CA GLN A 50 -8.73 4.16 -0.84
C GLN A 50 -7.42 4.27 -1.60
N HIS A 51 -7.41 4.94 -2.76
CA HIS A 51 -6.20 5.19 -3.54
C HIS A 51 -5.13 5.88 -2.68
N ASN A 52 -5.50 6.99 -2.03
CA ASN A 52 -4.58 7.75 -1.18
C ASN A 52 -4.09 6.93 0.01
N ALA A 53 -4.94 6.09 0.60
CA ALA A 53 -4.56 5.22 1.70
C ALA A 53 -3.54 4.14 1.26
N TYR A 54 -3.71 3.55 0.08
CA TYR A 54 -2.77 2.56 -0.45
C TYR A 54 -1.43 3.19 -0.84
N GLU A 55 -1.42 4.40 -1.40
CA GLU A 55 -0.21 5.16 -1.71
C GLU A 55 0.58 5.51 -0.44
N ALA A 56 -0.13 5.96 0.62
CA ALA A 56 0.47 6.21 1.92
C ALA A 56 1.06 4.93 2.54
N ALA A 57 0.34 3.81 2.46
CA ALA A 57 0.82 2.52 2.96
C ALA A 57 2.09 2.04 2.24
N LEU A 58 2.16 2.18 0.91
CA LEU A 58 3.36 1.88 0.13
C LEU A 58 4.54 2.74 0.56
N THR A 59 4.31 4.04 0.73
CA THR A 59 5.35 4.97 1.17
C THR A 59 5.94 4.54 2.52
N VAL A 60 5.11 4.12 3.46
CA VAL A 60 5.57 3.62 4.77
C VAL A 60 6.39 2.34 4.62
N ILE A 61 5.93 1.38 3.82
CA ILE A 61 6.61 0.09 3.61
C ILE A 61 7.96 0.29 2.91
N GLU A 62 8.01 1.14 1.89
CA GLU A 62 9.24 1.44 1.13
C GLU A 62 10.27 2.13 2.03
N ASN A 63 9.85 3.10 2.85
CA ASN A 63 10.72 3.87 3.75
C ASN A 63 11.11 3.16 5.06
N PHE A 64 10.49 2.02 5.38
CA PHE A 64 10.73 1.32 6.65
C PHE A 64 12.20 0.91 6.89
N GLN A 65 13.01 0.75 5.84
CA GLN A 65 14.45 0.47 5.95
C GLN A 65 15.33 1.72 5.83
N SER A 66 14.84 2.80 5.22
CA SER A 66 15.57 4.07 5.08
C SER A 66 15.65 4.85 6.40
N ASN A 67 14.77 4.56 7.35
CA ASN A 67 14.70 5.20 8.67
C ASN A 67 15.51 4.49 9.78
N GLN A 68 16.33 3.49 9.44
CA GLN A 68 17.22 2.80 10.39
C GLN A 68 18.70 3.25 10.26
N GLN A 69 18.96 4.41 9.65
CA GLN A 69 20.29 5.04 9.63
C GLN A 69 20.52 5.97 10.82
#